data_AF-A0A255HAW9-F1
#
_entry.id   AF-A0A255HAW9-F1
#
_cell.length_a   1.000
_cell.length_b   1.000
_cell.length_c   1.000
_cell.angle_alpha   90.00
_cell.angle_beta   90.00
_cell.angle_gamma   90.00
#
_symmetry.space_group_name_H-M   'P 1'
#
loop_
_entity.id
_entity.type
_entity.pdbx_description
1 polymer ?
#
loop_
_entity_poly.entity_id
_entity_poly.type
_entity_poly.pdbx_seq_one_letter_code
_entity_poly.pdbx_strand_id
1 'polypeptide(L)'
;MRPGRGWSASSTSPTTWRPGRTCWTPTELAEAEHADELVAREWHWLHLDVAVHPLGSAACGPPPLPERWLRPQEFQLGLTFRRDQTGAAGG
;
A
#
# COMPACT_ATOMS: atom_id res chain seq x y z
N MET A 1 20.68 -10.52 6.93
CA MET A 1 19.88 -9.30 7.22
C MET A 1 20.79 -8.34 7.99
N ARG A 2 21.12 -7.16 7.43
CA ARG A 2 21.79 -6.13 8.22
C ARG A 2 20.77 -5.54 9.22
N PRO A 3 21.12 -5.27 10.49
CA PRO A 3 20.23 -4.56 11.40
C PRO A 3 19.97 -3.18 10.78
N GLY A 4 18.77 -3.02 10.23
CA GLY A 4 18.42 -1.90 9.37
C GLY A 4 17.40 -1.02 10.08
N ARG A 5 17.67 0.28 10.07
CA ARG A 5 16.76 1.34 10.52
C ARG A 5 15.39 1.11 9.87
N GLY A 6 14.40 0.72 10.66
CA GLY A 6 13.04 0.47 10.20
C GLY A 6 12.09 1.63 10.54
N TRP A 7 10.90 1.59 9.95
CA TRP A 7 9.78 2.40 10.38
C TRP A 7 8.60 1.47 10.63
N SER A 8 7.97 1.62 11.78
CA SER A 8 6.66 1.04 12.07
C SER A 8 5.59 2.11 11.89
N ALA A 9 4.46 1.72 11.32
CA ALA A 9 3.27 2.55 11.21
C ALA A 9 2.14 1.84 11.96
N SER A 10 1.46 2.56 12.84
CA SER A 10 0.28 2.07 13.54
C SER A 10 -0.89 3.02 13.34
N SER A 11 -2.10 2.47 13.44
CA SER A 11 -3.35 3.24 13.45
C SER A 11 -4.02 3.05 14.80
N THR A 12 -4.65 4.10 15.31
CA THR A 12 -5.53 4.06 16.49
C THR A 12 -7.00 3.83 16.10
N SER A 13 -7.33 3.86 14.81
CA SER A 13 -8.67 3.57 14.31
C SER A 13 -8.92 2.06 14.27
N PRO A 14 -10.19 1.60 14.45
CA PRO A 14 -10.54 0.18 14.33
C PRO A 14 -10.45 -0.33 12.88
N THR A 15 -10.35 0.55 11.89
CA THR A 15 -10.24 0.19 10.48
C THR A 15 -8.89 -0.43 10.18
N THR A 16 -8.90 -1.67 9.69
CA THR A 16 -7.72 -2.33 9.14
C THR A 16 -7.41 -1.74 7.77
N TRP A 17 -6.23 -1.12 7.63
CA TRP A 17 -5.73 -0.58 6.37
C TRP A 17 -4.88 -1.62 5.63
N ARG A 18 -4.64 -1.42 4.33
CA ARG A 18 -3.85 -2.34 3.50
C ARG A 18 -2.46 -1.76 3.20
N PRO A 19 -1.37 -2.27 3.82
CA PRO A 19 -0.02 -1.89 3.43
C PRO A 19 0.37 -2.49 2.09
N GLY A 20 0.93 -1.64 1.23
CA GLY A 20 1.65 -2.05 0.01
C GLY A 20 3.00 -1.36 -0.09
N ARG A 21 4.02 -2.07 -0.56
CA ARG A 21 5.34 -1.51 -0.88
C ARG A 21 5.79 -1.99 -2.26
N THR A 22 6.18 -1.05 -3.12
CA THR A 22 6.61 -1.32 -4.49
C THR A 22 7.74 -0.37 -4.89
N CYS A 23 8.54 -0.74 -5.87
CA CYS A 23 9.58 0.13 -6.45
C CYS A 23 9.04 0.97 -7.63
N TRP A 24 7.76 0.83 -7.97
CA TRP A 24 7.08 1.47 -9.09
C TRP A 24 5.80 2.16 -8.62
N THR A 25 5.48 3.29 -9.23
CA THR A 25 4.22 4.01 -9.04
C THR A 25 3.04 3.24 -9.65
N PRO A 26 1.79 3.55 -9.25
CA PRO A 26 0.61 3.02 -9.92
C PRO A 26 0.54 3.36 -11.41
N THR A 27 1.01 4.54 -11.80
CA THR A 27 1.04 4.96 -13.20
C THR A 27 2.01 4.11 -14.01
N GLU A 28 3.24 3.92 -13.53
CA GLU A 28 4.22 3.04 -14.19
C GLU A 28 3.71 1.60 -14.32
N LEU A 29 3.02 1.09 -13.28
CA LEU A 29 2.41 -0.24 -13.33
C LEU A 29 1.23 -0.33 -14.31
N ALA A 30 0.50 0.76 -14.55
CA ALA A 30 -0.62 0.79 -15.47
C ALA A 30 -0.21 1.00 -16.93
N GLU A 31 0.93 1.66 -17.15
CA GLU A 31 1.49 1.93 -18.48
C GLU A 31 2.31 0.76 -19.03
N ALA A 32 2.93 -0.05 -18.17
CA ALA A 32 3.71 -1.20 -18.60
C ALA A 32 2.81 -2.31 -19.18
N GLU A 33 3.08 -2.71 -20.42
CA GLU A 33 2.42 -3.87 -21.04
C GLU A 33 3.08 -5.19 -20.58
N HIS A 34 4.37 -5.11 -20.28
CA HIS A 34 5.18 -6.25 -19.86
C HIS A 34 6.04 -5.93 -18.63
N ALA A 35 6.34 -6.95 -17.82
CA ALA A 35 7.03 -6.77 -16.56
C ALA A 35 8.50 -6.31 -16.71
N ASP A 36 9.13 -6.57 -17.85
CA ASP A 36 10.50 -6.17 -18.16
C ASP A 36 10.64 -4.70 -18.58
N GLU A 37 9.53 -4.02 -18.87
CA GLU A 37 9.48 -2.58 -19.10
C GLU A 37 9.61 -1.77 -17.80
N LEU A 38 9.39 -2.42 -16.64
CA LEU A 38 9.42 -1.79 -15.32
C LEU A 38 10.86 -1.58 -14.81
N VAL A 39 11.29 -0.33 -14.75
CA VAL A 39 12.61 0.04 -14.22
C VAL A 39 12.54 0.28 -12.71
N ALA A 40 13.23 -0.56 -11.92
CA ALA A 40 13.32 -0.40 -10.48
C ALA A 40 14.10 0.87 -10.09
N ARG A 41 13.57 1.63 -9.13
CA ARG A 41 14.18 2.85 -8.60
C ARG A 41 14.80 2.61 -7.21
N GLU A 42 15.66 3.52 -6.76
CA GLU A 42 16.20 3.49 -5.39
C GLU A 42 15.11 3.73 -4.31
N TRP A 43 14.04 4.42 -4.70
CA TRP A 43 12.92 4.75 -3.84
C TRP A 43 11.86 3.66 -3.84
N HIS A 44 11.21 3.51 -2.69
CA HIS A 44 10.03 2.66 -2.57
C HIS A 44 8.80 3.52 -2.32
N TRP A 45 7.70 3.14 -2.94
CA TRP A 45 6.38 3.72 -2.73
C TRP A 45 5.65 2.92 -1.66
N LEU A 46 5.08 3.62 -0.68
CA LEU A 46 4.27 3.06 0.40
C LEU A 46 2.82 3.50 0.20
N HIS A 47 1.92 2.53 0.11
CA HIS A 47 0.47 2.77 0.00
C HIS A 47 -0.19 2.49 1.35
N LEU A 48 -0.95 3.47 1.85
CA LEU A 48 -1.65 3.45 3.13
C LEU A 48 -3.14 3.68 2.90
N ASP A 49 -3.82 2.68 2.33
CA ASP A 49 -5.19 2.87 1.86
C ASP A 49 -6.22 2.48 2.92
N VAL A 50 -7.19 3.38 3.17
CA VAL A 50 -8.38 3.11 4.00
C VAL A 50 -9.29 2.09 3.31
N ALA A 51 -9.41 2.18 1.99
CA ALA A 51 -10.18 1.27 1.17
C ALA A 51 -9.65 1.25 -0.28
N VAL A 52 -9.85 0.14 -0.97
CA VAL A 52 -9.48 -0.06 -2.38
C VAL A 52 -10.69 -0.64 -3.11
N HIS A 53 -10.95 -0.17 -4.33
CA HIS A 53 -12.06 -0.69 -5.12
C HIS A 53 -11.85 -2.19 -5.43
N PRO A 54 -12.86 -3.05 -5.23
CA PRO A 54 -12.73 -4.47 -5.56
C PRO A 54 -12.60 -4.69 -7.07
N LEU A 55 -11.87 -5.73 -7.47
CA LEU A 55 -11.61 -6.03 -8.90
C LEU A 55 -12.79 -6.72 -9.60
N GLY A 56 -13.46 -7.66 -8.91
CA GLY A 56 -14.47 -8.52 -9.54
C GLY A 56 -13.86 -9.40 -10.63
N SER A 57 -14.62 -9.74 -11.67
CA SER A 57 -14.13 -10.49 -12.84
C SER A 57 -14.52 -9.82 -14.16
N ALA A 58 -14.66 -8.49 -14.16
CA ALA A 58 -15.20 -7.69 -15.27
C ALA A 58 -14.38 -7.72 -16.57
N ALA A 59 -13.25 -8.42 -16.62
CA ALA A 59 -12.55 -8.70 -17.87
C ALA A 59 -13.39 -9.57 -18.82
N CYS A 60 -14.10 -10.58 -18.29
CA CYS A 60 -15.00 -11.46 -19.06
C CYS A 60 -16.15 -12.05 -18.23
N GLY A 61 -16.51 -11.39 -17.13
CA GLY A 61 -17.52 -11.84 -16.17
C GLY A 61 -18.16 -10.66 -15.44
N PRO A 62 -18.86 -10.90 -14.32
CA PRO A 62 -19.56 -9.85 -13.60
C PRO A 62 -18.60 -8.84 -12.94
N PRO A 63 -19.04 -7.58 -12.79
CA PRO A 63 -18.36 -6.61 -11.95
C PRO A 63 -18.41 -7.03 -10.46
N PRO A 64 -17.67 -6.35 -9.58
CA PRO A 64 -17.87 -6.51 -8.14
C PRO A 64 -19.34 -6.34 -7.76
N LEU A 65 -19.77 -7.07 -6.72
CA LEU A 65 -21.11 -6.93 -6.16
C LEU A 65 -21.38 -5.46 -5.78
N PRO A 66 -22.54 -4.86 -6.14
CA PRO A 66 -22.86 -3.45 -5.87
C PRO A 66 -22.66 -3.02 -4.42
N GLU A 67 -22.92 -3.92 -3.46
CA GLU A 67 -22.77 -3.69 -2.02
C GLU A 67 -21.30 -3.55 -1.59
N ARG A 68 -20.36 -3.95 -2.44
CA ARG A 68 -18.91 -3.87 -2.22
C ARG A 68 -18.25 -2.71 -2.96
N TRP A 69 -18.98 -1.94 -3.75
CA TRP A 69 -18.38 -0.84 -4.48
C TRP A 69 -17.85 0.21 -3.51
N LEU A 70 -16.61 0.63 -3.72
CA LEU A 70 -16.06 1.79 -3.03
C LEU A 70 -16.77 3.05 -3.55
N ARG A 71 -17.55 3.70 -2.69
CA ARG A 71 -18.25 4.97 -2.97
C ARG A 71 -17.53 6.12 -2.29
N PRO A 72 -17.62 7.35 -2.84
CA PRO A 72 -17.22 8.55 -2.12
C PRO A 72 -17.99 8.66 -0.80
N GLN A 73 -17.27 8.79 0.29
CA GLN A 73 -17.81 8.96 1.64
C GLN A 73 -16.83 9.76 2.49
N GLU A 74 -17.34 10.38 3.56
CA GLU A 74 -16.47 10.94 4.58
C GLU A 74 -15.66 9.82 5.25
N PHE A 75 -14.37 10.05 5.49
CA PHE A 75 -13.51 9.10 6.18
C PHE A 75 -12.46 9.83 7.01
N GLN A 76 -11.92 9.13 8.00
CA GLN A 76 -10.81 9.60 8.82
C GLN A 76 -9.69 8.57 8.79
N LEU A 77 -8.45 9.06 8.66
CA LEU A 77 -7.24 8.24 8.70
C LEU A 77 -6.28 8.82 9.73
N GLY A 78 -6.12 8.13 10.86
CA GLY A 78 -5.11 8.44 11.87
C GLY A 78 -3.92 7.51 11.76
N LEU A 79 -2.72 8.06 11.62
CA LEU A 79 -1.47 7.29 11.47
C LEU A 79 -0.41 7.81 12.43
N THR A 80 0.26 6.89 13.13
CA THR A 80 1.46 7.16 13.91
C THR A 80 2.64 6.46 13.27
N PHE A 81 3.69 7.20 12.96
CA PHE A 81 4.95 6.63 12.49
C PHE A 81 5.99 6.65 13.60
N ARG A 82 6.67 5.52 13.78
CA ARG A 82 7.80 5.40 14.69
C ARG A 82 8.98 4.87 13.94
N ARG A 83 10.15 5.45 14.21
CA ARG A 83 11.40 4.87 13.76
C ARG A 83 11.72 3.70 14.67
N ASP A 84 11.93 2.54 14.08
CA ASP A 84 12.40 1.38 14.82
C ASP A 84 13.88 1.60 15.17
N GLN A 85 14.14 1.76 16.46
CA GLN A 85 15.49 1.96 16.99
C GLN A 85 16.21 0.63 17.28
N THR A 86 15.84 -0.45 16.59
CA THR A 86 16.46 -1.76 16.76
C THR A 86 17.88 -1.73 16.16
N GLY A 87 18.83 -1.19 16.93
CA GLY A 87 20.24 -1.06 16.55
C GLY A 87 21.05 0.05 17.23
N ALA A 88 20.61 0.64 18.35
CA ALA A 88 21.37 1.68 19.08
C ALA A 88 21.67 1.35 20.55
N ALA A 89 21.58 0.08 20.96
CA ALA A 89 22.04 -0.37 22.26
C ALA A 89 23.00 -1.56 22.07
N GLY A 90 24.30 -1.28 22.10
CA GLY A 90 25.35 -2.28 22.09
C GLY A 90 26.74 -1.64 22.00
N GLY A 91 27.29 -1.27 23.16
CA GLY A 91 28.74 -1.08 23.41
C GLY A 91 29.36 0.22 22.94
#